data_AF-A0A920S8W7-F1
#
_entry.id   AF-A0A920S8W7-F1
#
_cell.length_a   1.000
_cell.length_b   1.000
_cell.length_c   1.000
_cell.angle_alpha   90.00
_cell.angle_beta   90.00
_cell.angle_gamma   90.00
#
_symmetry.space_group_name_H-M   'P 1'
#
loop_
_entity.id
_entity.type
_entity.pdbx_description
1 polymer ?
#
loop_
_entity_poly.entity_id
_entity_poly.type
_entity_poly.pdbx_seq_one_letter_code
_entity_poly.pdbx_strand_id
1 'polypeptide(L)' 'MWGSCIIKWQPSEASGIPVLDGSIAHIDCRIRAEHEAGDHTIVIADVIDLNVRDREARALLGYFRGSYGGFASD' A
#
# COMPACT_ATOMS: atom_id res chain seq x y z
N MET A 1 -19.88 -0.73 -20.39
CA MET A 1 -20.21 -1.59 -19.25
C MET A 1 -19.19 -1.31 -18.15
N TRP A 2 -19.32 -0.17 -17.46
CA TRP A 2 -18.46 0.15 -16.31
C TRP A 2 -19.14 -0.49 -15.10
N GLY A 3 -18.84 -1.77 -14.85
CA GLY A 3 -19.24 -2.41 -13.61
C GLY A 3 -18.71 -1.57 -12.44
N SER A 4 -19.53 -1.37 -11.42
CA SER A 4 -19.14 -0.68 -10.19
C SER A 4 -17.80 -1.24 -9.69
N CYS A 5 -16.73 -0.45 -9.78
CA CYS A 5 -15.41 -0.83 -9.32
C CYS A 5 -15.35 -0.57 -7.80
N ILE A 6 -16.01 -1.43 -7.04
CA ILE A 6 -15.92 -1.40 -5.59
C ILE A 6 -14.72 -2.27 -5.22
N ILE A 7 -13.66 -1.63 -4.72
CA ILE A 7 -12.53 -2.36 -4.15
C ILE A 7 -12.97 -2.92 -2.80
N LYS A 8 -12.84 -4.23 -2.63
CA LYS A 8 -13.10 -4.90 -1.36
C LYS A 8 -11.98 -4.59 -0.36
N TRP A 9 -12.31 -4.57 0.93
CA TRP A 9 -11.36 -4.34 2.01
C TRP A 9 -11.81 -5.05 3.28
N GLN A 10 -10.89 -5.22 4.23
CA GLN A 10 -11.16 -5.72 5.57
C GLN A 10 -10.37 -4.90 6.61
N PRO A 11 -10.80 -4.82 7.89
CA PRO A 11 -10.05 -4.11 8.91
C PRO A 11 -8.69 -4.77 9.19
N SER A 12 -7.67 -3.97 9.49
CA SER A 12 -6.39 -4.45 10.02
C SER A 12 -6.56 -5.03 11.43
N GLU A 13 -5.68 -5.95 11.82
CA GLU A 13 -5.76 -6.59 13.13
C GLU A 13 -5.40 -5.63 14.28
N ALA A 14 -4.40 -4.77 14.08
CA ALA A 14 -3.89 -3.91 15.15
C ALA A 14 -4.71 -2.65 15.41
N SER A 15 -5.19 -1.97 14.37
CA SER A 15 -5.88 -0.67 14.51
C SER A 15 -7.28 -0.62 13.89
N GLY A 16 -7.67 -1.64 13.12
CA GLY A 16 -8.96 -1.68 12.45
C GLY A 16 -9.04 -0.83 11.18
N ILE A 17 -7.91 -0.29 10.68
CA ILE A 17 -7.91 0.51 9.46
C ILE A 17 -8.16 -0.35 8.20
N PRO A 18 -8.71 0.22 7.11
CA PRO A 18 -8.98 -0.57 5.90
C PRO A 18 -7.71 -1.12 5.24
N VAL A 19 -7.67 -2.44 5.06
CA VAL A 19 -6.69 -3.18 4.26
C VAL A 19 -7.37 -3.63 2.96
N LEU A 20 -6.86 -3.15 1.83
CA LEU A 20 -7.42 -3.44 0.50
C LEU A 20 -7.18 -4.89 0.09
N ASP A 21 -8.21 -5.52 -0.49
CA ASP A 21 -8.06 -6.83 -1.12
C ASP A 21 -7.18 -6.71 -2.37
N GLY A 22 -6.31 -7.70 -2.59
CA GLY A 22 -5.39 -7.73 -3.73
C GLY A 22 -4.08 -6.96 -3.55
N SER A 23 -3.87 -6.29 -2.41
CA SER A 23 -2.56 -5.73 -2.06
C SER A 23 -1.53 -6.84 -1.79
N ILE A 24 -0.31 -6.68 -2.27
CA ILE A 24 0.79 -7.64 -2.03
C ILE A 24 1.18 -7.70 -0.54
N ALA A 25 1.16 -6.54 0.12
CA ALA A 25 1.39 -6.37 1.55
C ALA A 25 0.67 -5.12 2.07
N HIS A 26 0.53 -5.02 3.39
CA HIS A 26 0.14 -3.79 4.07
C HIS A 26 1.04 -3.54 5.28
N ILE A 27 1.13 -2.27 5.67
CA ILE A 27 1.87 -1.81 6.85
C ILE A 27 0.92 -0.89 7.61
N ASP A 28 0.56 -1.29 8.83
CA ASP A 28 -0.25 -0.50 9.75
C ASP A 28 0.69 0.28 10.68
N CYS A 29 0.47 1.59 10.80
CA CYS A 29 1.40 2.49 11.44
C CYS A 29 0.69 3.50 12.35
N ARG A 30 1.38 3.89 13.43
CA ARG A 30 1.01 5.04 14.26
C ARG A 30 1.92 6.22 13.95
N ILE A 31 1.35 7.36 13.60
CA ILE A 31 2.11 8.58 13.30
C ILE A 31 2.96 8.98 14.49
N ARG A 32 4.25 9.20 14.24
CA ARG A 32 5.27 9.55 15.24
C ARG A 32 5.75 11.00 15.09
N ALA A 33 5.86 11.49 13.86
CA ALA A 33 6.22 12.86 13.54
C ALA A 33 5.79 13.23 12.11
N GLU A 34 5.62 14.53 11.88
CA GLU A 34 5.35 15.11 10.57
C GLU A 34 6.32 16.29 10.34
N HIS A 35 6.85 16.41 9.13
CA HIS A 35 7.80 17.45 8.76
C HIS A 35 7.38 18.10 7.43
N GLU A 36 7.28 19.42 7.41
CA GLU A 36 7.04 20.21 6.19
C GLU A 36 8.19 20.02 5.18
N ALA A 37 7.87 19.73 3.93
CA ALA A 37 8.82 19.46 2.86
C ALA A 37 8.39 20.11 1.54
N GLY A 38 8.07 21.41 1.58
CA GLY A 38 7.66 22.19 0.41
C GLY A 38 6.17 22.00 0.12
N ASP A 39 5.85 21.35 -1.00
CA ASP A 39 4.47 21.02 -1.39
C ASP A 39 3.98 19.66 -0.84
N HIS A 40 4.82 18.96 -0.07
CA HIS A 40 4.51 17.70 0.59
C HIS A 40 4.88 17.73 2.08
N THR A 41 4.32 16.79 2.83
CA THR A 41 4.69 16.50 4.23
C THR A 41 5.37 15.14 4.31
N ILE A 42 6.50 15.06 4.99
CA ILE A 42 7.16 13.79 5.33
C ILE A 42 6.55 13.29 6.64
N VAL A 43 5.85 12.16 6.56
CA VAL A 43 5.27 11.48 7.73
C VAL A 43 6.19 10.34 8.18
N ILE A 44 6.61 10.39 9.44
CA ILE A 44 7.37 9.32 10.10
C ILE A 44 6.41 8.61 11.05
N ALA A 45 6.37 7.28 10.99
CA ALA A 45 5.42 6.48 11.76
C ALA A 45 6.05 5.18 12.28
N ASP A 46 5.60 4.76 13.46
CA ASP A 46 6.00 3.49 14.08
C ASP A 46 5.11 2.38 13.50
N VAL A 47 5.73 1.31 12.99
CA VAL A 47 5.00 0.13 12.49
C VAL A 47 4.41 -0.63 13.68
N ILE A 48 3.11 -0.85 13.65
CA ILE A 48 2.38 -1.58 14.70
C ILE A 48 1.83 -2.92 14.23
N ASP A 49 1.68 -3.12 12.92
CA ASP A 49 1.40 -4.42 12.28
C ASP A 49 1.88 -4.43 10.82
N LEU A 50 2.23 -5.61 10.32
CA LEU A 50 2.71 -5.82 8.96
C LEU A 50 2.35 -7.22 8.50
N ASN A 51 1.75 -7.32 7.30
CA ASN A 51 1.45 -8.61 6.70
C ASN A 51 1.74 -8.62 5.20
N VAL A 52 2.33 -9.72 4.73
CA VAL A 52 2.57 -10.01 3.32
C VAL A 52 1.56 -11.07 2.88
N ARG A 53 0.64 -10.69 1.99
CA ARG A 53 -0.49 -11.54 1.56
C ARG A 53 -0.13 -12.39 0.35
N ASP A 54 0.71 -11.88 -0.55
CA ASP A 54 1.19 -12.61 -1.72
C ASP A 54 2.72 -12.60 -1.75
N ARG A 55 3.33 -13.64 -1.16
CA ARG A 55 4.80 -13.81 -1.11
C ARG A 55 5.41 -14.17 -2.46
N GLU A 56 4.59 -14.69 -3.37
CA GLU A 56 4.99 -15.11 -4.71
C GLU A 56 4.52 -14.09 -5.75
N ALA A 57 4.17 -12.86 -5.35
CA ALA A 57 3.61 -11.84 -6.23
C ALA A 57 4.56 -11.55 -7.41
N ARG A 58 4.39 -12.30 -8.50
CA ARG A 58 5.24 -12.24 -9.70
C ARG A 58 5.02 -10.99 -10.54
N ALA A 59 4.04 -10.17 -10.16
CA ALA A 59 3.62 -8.98 -10.90
C ALA A 59 3.58 -7.77 -9.96
N LEU A 60 4.74 -7.40 -9.40
CA LEU A 60 4.90 -6.10 -8.78
C LEU A 60 4.55 -5.00 -9.79
N LEU A 61 3.59 -4.16 -9.44
CA LEU A 61 3.20 -3.01 -10.24
C LEU A 61 4.23 -1.90 -10.05
N GLY A 62 5.06 -1.68 -11.06
CA GLY A 62 5.97 -0.55 -11.13
C GLY A 62 5.29 0.69 -11.69
N TYR A 63 5.76 1.87 -11.27
CA TYR A 63 5.38 3.15 -11.88
C TYR A 63 6.65 3.92 -12.26
N PHE A 64 6.81 4.22 -13.54
CA PHE A 64 7.97 4.95 -14.06
C PHE A 64 7.56 5.88 -15.20
N ARG A 65 8.00 7.14 -15.13
CA ARG A 65 7.77 8.18 -16.15
C ARG A 65 6.31 8.32 -16.60
N GLY A 66 5.36 8.27 -15.68
CA GLY A 66 3.95 8.46 -16.01
C GLY A 66 3.23 7.21 -16.49
N SER A 67 3.86 6.03 -16.42
CA SER A 67 3.26 4.77 -16.90
C SER A 67 3.45 3.62 -15.92
N TYR A 68 2.47 2.72 -15.91
CA TYR A 68 2.51 1.47 -15.18
C TYR A 68 3.24 0.39 -15.97
N GLY A 69 3.96 -0.49 -15.27
CA GLY A 69 4.67 -1.61 -15.88
C GLY A 69 4.93 -2.73 -14.88
N GLY A 70 5.51 -3.83 -15.38
CA GLY A 70 6.03 -4.91 -14.55
C GLY A 70 7.55 -4.87 -14.46
N PHE A 71 8.10 -5.63 -13.51
CA PHE A 71 9.53 -5.89 -13.46
C PHE A 71 9.86 -7.04 -14.41
N ALA A 72 10.98 -6.94 -15.13
CA ALA A 72 11.49 -8.06 -15.91
C ALA A 72 11.93 -9.17 -14.94
N SER A 73 11.54 -10.40 -15.20
CA SER A 73 12.18 -11.56 -14.58
C SER A 73 13.41 -11.95 -15.39
N ASP A 74 14.49 -12.33 -14.71
CA ASP A 74 15.65 -12.97 -15.32
C ASP A 74 15.31 -14.33 -15.95
#